data_AF-F8GFF5-F1
#
_entry.id   AF-F8GFF5-F1
#
_cell.length_a   1.000
_cell.length_b   1.000
_cell.length_c   1.000
_cell.angle_alpha   90.00
_cell.angle_beta   90.00
_cell.angle_gamma   90.00
#
_symmetry.space_group_name_H-M   'P 1'
#
loop_
_entity.id
_entity.type
_entity.pdbx_description
1 polymer ?
#
loop_
_entity_poly.entity_id
_entity_poly.type
_entity_poly.pdbx_seq_one_letter_code
_entity_poly.pdbx_strand_id
1 'polypeptide(L)'
;MHPIVPIIMALGAILFLAGIAVQIRLGSQRINIIKLRGKEYKVWFFVVITVVTGVALIMLSVLIPKYMPYQPDSASQSSQPVLSSNLKYELDSALSSMDLNNDTIMNAISRFQVEYQEASQRGEKNTMDLLILEMAYRIRTELQKKDYPENKIEREVERIIGILKQPAKPGNGK
;
A
#
# COMPACT_ATOMS: atom_id res chain seq x y z
N MET A 1 -3.10 -3.65 -12.71
CA MET A 1 -1.87 -3.31 -13.47
C MET A 1 -1.43 -1.92 -13.02
N HIS A 2 -0.20 -1.77 -12.53
CA HIS A 2 0.28 -0.49 -12.00
C HIS A 2 0.24 0.57 -13.13
N PRO A 3 -0.41 1.74 -12.96
CA PRO A 3 -0.56 2.74 -14.04
C PRO A 3 0.78 3.32 -14.53
N ILE A 4 1.84 3.14 -13.74
CA ILE A 4 3.23 3.47 -14.10
C ILE A 4 3.80 2.53 -15.16
N VAL A 5 3.36 1.27 -15.22
CA VAL A 5 3.91 0.25 -16.12
C VAL A 5 3.61 0.59 -17.60
N PRO A 6 2.38 0.95 -18.00
CA PRO A 6 2.11 1.45 -19.35
C PRO A 6 2.90 2.72 -19.69
N ILE A 7 3.13 3.62 -18.72
CA ILE A 7 3.83 4.90 -18.93
C ILE A 7 5.32 4.66 -19.22
N ILE A 8 5.98 3.82 -18.41
CA ILE A 8 7.39 3.48 -18.61
C ILE A 8 7.57 2.68 -19.91
N MET A 9 6.65 1.75 -20.20
CA MET A 9 6.66 1.00 -21.46
C MET A 9 6.48 1.91 -22.68
N ALA A 10 5.57 2.88 -22.62
CA ALA A 10 5.35 3.85 -23.68
C ALA A 10 6.58 4.76 -23.86
N LEU A 11 7.19 5.26 -22.77
CA LEU A 11 8.43 6.04 -22.84
C LEU A 11 9.58 5.23 -23.45
N GLY A 12 9.74 3.97 -23.04
CA GLY A 12 10.75 3.06 -23.60
C GLY A 12 10.54 2.82 -25.09
N ALA A 13 9.30 2.59 -25.53
CA ALA A 13 8.96 2.42 -26.94
C ALA A 13 9.24 3.69 -27.76
N ILE A 14 8.91 4.87 -27.22
CA ILE A 14 9.18 6.17 -27.87
C ILE A 14 10.69 6.38 -28.04
N LEU A 15 11.50 6.11 -27.01
CA LEU A 15 12.95 6.22 -27.07
C LEU A 15 13.57 5.22 -28.06
N PHE A 16 13.05 4.00 -28.10
CA PHE A 16 13.48 2.97 -29.04
C PHE A 16 13.20 3.37 -30.51
N LEU A 17 11.97 3.83 -30.79
CA LEU A 17 11.60 4.31 -32.13
C LEU A 17 12.37 5.57 -32.54
N ALA A 18 12.59 6.50 -31.61
CA ALA A 18 13.42 7.68 -31.86
C ALA A 18 14.88 7.29 -32.18
N GLY A 19 15.44 6.32 -31.47
CA GLY A 19 16.77 5.77 -31.74
C GLY A 19 16.88 5.17 -33.15
N ILE A 20 15.89 4.36 -33.55
CA ILE A 20 15.83 3.76 -34.89
C ILE A 20 15.66 4.83 -35.97
N ALA A 21 14.76 5.80 -35.77
CA ALA A 21 14.53 6.88 -36.74
C ALA A 21 15.78 7.75 -36.96
N VAL A 22 16.52 8.06 -35.88
CA VAL A 22 17.79 8.76 -35.95
C VAL A 22 18.85 7.93 -36.66
N GLN A 23 18.91 6.62 -36.40
CA GLN A 23 19.85 5.70 -37.05
C GLN A 23 19.57 5.56 -38.56
N ILE A 24 18.30 5.46 -38.96
CA ILE A 24 17.88 5.41 -40.37
C ILE A 24 18.20 6.74 -41.08
N ARG A 25 17.90 7.87 -40.44
CA ARG A 25 18.13 9.20 -41.02
C ARG A 25 19.62 9.52 -41.20
N LEU A 26 20.45 9.21 -40.20
CA LEU A 26 21.89 9.45 -40.25
C LEU A 26 22.63 8.40 -41.09
N GLY A 27 22.16 7.15 -41.08
CA GLY A 27 22.65 6.08 -41.96
C GLY A 27 22.41 6.39 -43.43
N SER A 28 21.24 6.94 -43.77
CA SER A 28 20.91 7.41 -45.13
C SER A 28 21.80 8.58 -45.58
N GLN A 29 22.18 9.47 -44.65
CA GLN A 29 23.04 10.62 -44.94
C GLN A 29 24.56 10.31 -44.88
N ARG A 30 24.97 9.08 -44.52
CA ARG A 30 26.39 8.68 -44.28
C ARG A 30 27.17 9.61 -43.34
N ILE A 31 26.47 10.29 -42.42
CA ILE A 31 27.10 11.22 -41.48
C ILE A 31 27.55 10.42 -40.26
N ASN A 32 28.86 10.33 -40.04
CA ASN A 32 29.45 9.53 -38.96
C ASN A 32 29.77 10.35 -37.68
N ILE A 33 29.55 11.66 -37.72
CA ILE A 33 29.91 12.61 -36.66
C ILE A 33 28.75 13.59 -36.41
N ILE A 34 28.29 13.69 -35.16
CA ILE A 34 27.34 14.72 -34.71
C ILE A 34 28.11 15.73 -33.84
N LYS A 35 27.98 17.02 -34.14
CA LYS A 35 28.47 18.10 -33.28
C LYS A 35 27.38 18.49 -32.28
N LEU A 36 27.67 18.33 -31.00
CA LEU A 36 26.79 18.78 -29.91
C LEU A 36 27.64 19.56 -28.90
N ARG A 37 27.24 20.80 -28.58
CA ARG A 37 27.98 21.69 -27.64
C ARG A 37 29.49 21.83 -27.97
N GLY A 38 29.83 21.97 -29.24
CA GLY A 38 31.23 22.16 -29.68
C GLY A 38 32.13 20.91 -29.59
N LYS A 39 31.60 19.77 -29.14
CA LYS A 39 32.31 18.47 -29.15
C LYS A 39 31.76 17.57 -30.25
N GLU A 40 32.68 16.85 -30.89
CA GLU A 40 32.39 15.89 -31.95
C GLU A 40 32.15 14.51 -31.33
N TYR A 41 30.96 13.95 -31.56
CA TYR A 41 30.59 12.62 -31.08
C TYR A 41 30.38 11.70 -32.28
N LYS A 42 31.00 10.51 -32.23
CA LYS A 42 30.78 9.46 -33.23
C LYS A 42 29.35 8.94 -33.12
N VAL A 43 28.62 8.94 -34.24
CA VAL A 43 27.19 8.56 -34.30
C VAL A 43 26.94 7.16 -33.76
N TRP A 44 27.82 6.22 -34.06
CA TRP A 44 27.68 4.84 -33.57
C TRP A 44 27.69 4.75 -32.03
N PHE A 45 28.51 5.57 -31.36
CA PHE A 45 28.56 5.60 -29.89
C PHE A 45 27.26 6.17 -29.30
N PHE A 46 26.70 7.20 -29.92
CA PHE A 46 25.42 7.79 -29.52
C PHE A 46 24.27 6.79 -29.68
N VAL A 47 24.23 6.07 -30.79
CA VAL A 47 23.21 5.03 -31.05
C VAL A 47 23.32 3.91 -30.03
N VAL A 48 24.54 3.40 -29.78
CA VAL A 48 24.76 2.32 -28.80
C VAL A 48 24.29 2.73 -27.40
N ILE A 49 24.65 3.92 -26.93
CA ILE A 49 24.21 4.41 -25.61
C ILE A 49 22.69 4.52 -25.54
N THR A 50 22.06 5.07 -26.58
CA THR A 50 20.61 5.30 -26.60
C THR A 50 19.84 3.97 -26.58
N VAL A 51 20.28 2.99 -27.37
CA VAL A 51 19.68 1.64 -27.42
C VAL A 51 19.90 0.89 -26.10
N VAL A 52 21.11 0.90 -25.55
CA VAL A 52 21.43 0.24 -24.27
C VAL A 52 20.61 0.85 -23.12
N THR A 53 20.48 2.18 -23.09
CA THR A 53 19.67 2.87 -22.07
C THR A 53 18.18 2.52 -22.20
N GLY A 54 17.65 2.45 -23.43
CA GLY A 54 16.26 2.03 -23.68
C GLY A 54 15.99 0.59 -23.20
N VAL A 55 16.89 -0.35 -23.51
CA VAL A 55 16.78 -1.75 -23.06
C VAL A 55 16.88 -1.85 -21.53
N ALA A 56 17.79 -1.11 -20.91
CA ALA A 56 17.93 -1.07 -19.45
C ALA A 56 16.65 -0.56 -18.76
N LEU A 57 16.01 0.48 -19.31
CA LEU A 57 14.75 1.01 -18.79
C LEU A 57 13.59 0.01 -18.92
N ILE A 58 13.52 -0.75 -20.01
CA ILE A 58 12.52 -1.81 -20.19
C ILE A 58 12.74 -2.93 -19.15
N MET A 59 13.99 -3.38 -18.97
CA MET A 59 14.32 -4.39 -17.96
C MET A 59 14.03 -3.91 -16.53
N LEU A 60 14.33 -2.65 -16.22
CA LEU A 60 14.01 -2.06 -14.92
C LEU A 60 12.49 -1.99 -14.69
N SER A 61 11.72 -1.68 -15.74
CA SER A 61 10.24 -1.70 -15.69
C SER A 61 9.66 -3.08 -15.37
N VAL A 62 10.34 -4.16 -15.75
CA VAL A 62 9.94 -5.55 -15.44
C VAL A 62 10.36 -5.94 -14.02
N LEU A 63 11.43 -5.34 -13.49
CA LEU A 63 11.92 -5.60 -12.13
C LEU A 63 11.14 -4.85 -11.04
N ILE A 64 10.64 -3.64 -11.32
CA ILE A 64 9.90 -2.83 -10.31
C ILE A 64 8.71 -3.59 -9.69
N PRO A 65 7.84 -4.28 -10.45
CA PRO A 65 6.74 -5.06 -9.87
C PRO A 65 7.17 -6.23 -8.99
N LYS A 66 8.41 -6.72 -9.15
CA LYS A 66 8.96 -7.86 -8.40
C LYS A 66 9.49 -7.48 -7.03
N TYR A 67 9.99 -6.25 -6.88
CA TYR A 67 10.54 -5.73 -5.62
C TYR A 67 9.61 -4.74 -4.91
N MET A 68 8.59 -4.22 -5.60
CA MET A 68 7.50 -3.44 -5.03
C MET A 68 6.17 -3.99 -5.56
N PRO A 69 5.54 -4.95 -4.88
CA PRO A 69 4.20 -5.38 -5.23
C PRO A 69 3.26 -4.17 -5.17
N TYR A 70 2.57 -3.93 -6.27
CA TYR A 70 1.57 -2.89 -6.42
C TYR A 70 0.51 -3.02 -5.33
N GLN A 71 0.48 -2.05 -4.41
CA GLN A 71 -0.68 -1.79 -3.57
C GLN A 71 -1.53 -0.79 -4.38
N PRO A 72 -2.73 -1.17 -4.85
CA PRO A 72 -3.57 -0.25 -5.61
C PRO A 72 -3.85 1.00 -4.77
N ASP A 73 -3.73 2.17 -5.41
CA ASP A 73 -4.21 3.43 -4.85
C ASP A 73 -5.60 3.20 -4.28
N SER A 74 -5.77 3.55 -3.01
CA SER A 74 -7.00 3.47 -2.23
C SER A 74 -8.02 4.46 -2.79
N ALA A 75 -8.45 4.25 -4.04
CA ALA A 75 -9.60 4.91 -4.62
C ALA A 75 -10.82 4.31 -3.93
N SER A 76 -11.22 4.93 -2.82
CA SER A 76 -12.56 4.88 -2.27
C SER A 76 -13.14 3.47 -2.11
N GLN A 77 -12.32 2.49 -1.73
CA GLN A 77 -12.85 1.28 -1.13
C GLN A 77 -13.20 1.66 0.29
N SER A 78 -14.43 2.18 0.45
CA SER A 78 -15.21 2.09 1.68
C SER A 78 -14.67 0.95 2.52
N SER A 79 -14.13 1.29 3.69
CA SER A 79 -13.60 0.39 4.70
C SER A 79 -14.55 -0.81 4.84
N GLN A 80 -14.30 -1.86 4.05
CA GLN A 80 -15.09 -3.06 4.15
C GLN A 80 -14.86 -3.56 5.56
N PRO A 81 -15.92 -3.82 6.34
CA PRO A 81 -15.74 -4.21 7.72
C PRO A 81 -14.84 -5.45 7.77
N VAL A 82 -13.71 -5.35 8.46
CA VAL A 82 -12.83 -6.48 8.79
C VAL A 82 -13.54 -7.44 9.77
N LEU A 83 -14.68 -7.01 10.33
CA LEU A 83 -15.54 -7.79 11.20
C LEU A 83 -16.77 -8.31 10.45
N SER A 84 -17.26 -9.48 10.85
CA SER A 84 -18.59 -9.94 10.43
C SER A 84 -19.67 -8.93 10.86
N SER A 85 -20.80 -8.88 10.16
CA SER A 85 -21.93 -7.99 10.49
C SER A 85 -22.38 -8.10 11.94
N ASN A 86 -22.35 -9.32 12.50
CA ASN A 86 -22.73 -9.59 13.88
C ASN A 86 -21.70 -9.01 14.87
N LEU A 87 -20.42 -9.18 14.59
CA LEU A 87 -19.33 -8.62 15.40
C LEU A 87 -19.32 -7.10 15.35
N LYS A 88 -19.61 -6.52 14.18
CA LYS A 88 -19.75 -5.08 14.03
C LYS A 88 -20.89 -4.53 14.89
N TYR A 89 -22.05 -5.18 14.85
CA TYR A 89 -23.19 -4.79 15.69
C TYR A 89 -22.87 -4.90 17.19
N GLU A 90 -22.19 -5.98 17.59
CA GLU A 90 -21.80 -6.16 18.99
C GLU A 90 -20.79 -5.09 19.44
N LEU A 91 -19.82 -4.75 18.59
CA LEU A 91 -18.85 -3.70 18.84
C LEU A 91 -19.53 -2.33 18.95
N ASP A 92 -20.38 -1.97 17.99
CA ASP A 92 -21.11 -0.69 17.98
C ASP A 92 -22.01 -0.57 19.22
N SER A 93 -22.67 -1.66 19.61
CA SER A 93 -23.50 -1.72 20.82
C SER A 93 -22.66 -1.54 22.09
N ALA A 94 -21.52 -2.25 22.20
CA ALA A 94 -20.62 -2.14 23.34
C ALA A 94 -20.08 -0.70 23.47
N LEU A 95 -19.53 -0.14 22.39
CA LEU A 95 -18.99 1.22 22.38
C LEU A 95 -20.05 2.27 22.71
N SER A 96 -21.27 2.13 22.16
CA SER A 96 -22.38 3.05 22.45
C SER A 96 -22.81 2.97 23.91
N SER A 97 -22.86 1.77 24.50
CA SER A 97 -23.23 1.59 25.92
C SER A 97 -22.23 2.21 26.90
N MET A 98 -20.98 2.41 26.46
CA MET A 98 -19.89 3.00 27.22
C MET A 98 -19.61 4.46 26.85
N ASP A 99 -20.41 5.05 25.96
CA ASP A 99 -20.18 6.39 25.41
C ASP A 99 -18.78 6.57 24.79
N LEU A 100 -18.25 5.50 24.20
CA LEU A 100 -16.96 5.44 23.50
C LEU A 100 -17.09 5.60 21.97
N ASN A 101 -18.28 5.91 21.47
CA ASN A 101 -18.54 6.14 20.04
C ASN A 101 -18.07 7.54 19.59
N ASN A 102 -16.85 7.91 19.94
CA ASN A 102 -16.23 9.14 19.48
C ASN A 102 -15.30 8.87 18.29
N ASP A 103 -15.07 9.89 17.45
CA ASP A 103 -14.22 9.78 16.26
C ASP A 103 -12.81 9.29 16.58
N THR A 104 -12.32 9.65 17.78
CA THR A 104 -10.98 9.31 18.24
C THR A 104 -10.81 7.81 18.46
N ILE A 105 -11.75 7.14 19.12
CA ILE A 105 -11.78 5.70 19.34
C ILE A 105 -12.10 4.97 18.03
N MET A 106 -13.07 5.47 17.25
CA MET A 106 -13.46 4.84 15.99
C MET A 106 -12.30 4.79 14.98
N ASN A 107 -11.52 5.88 14.89
CA ASN A 107 -10.31 5.91 14.06
C ASN A 107 -9.24 4.92 14.54
N ALA A 108 -9.05 4.78 15.86
CA ALA A 108 -8.09 3.81 16.39
C ALA A 108 -8.54 2.36 16.17
N ILE A 109 -9.84 2.08 16.27
CA ILE A 109 -10.42 0.77 15.95
C ILE A 109 -10.17 0.41 14.49
N SER A 110 -10.47 1.34 13.58
CA SER A 110 -10.26 1.15 12.13
C SER A 110 -8.79 0.85 11.83
N ARG A 111 -7.89 1.64 12.42
CA ARG A 111 -6.44 1.45 12.28
C ARG A 111 -5.97 0.12 12.87
N PHE A 112 -6.43 -0.22 14.08
CA PHE A 112 -6.14 -1.49 14.72
C PHE A 112 -6.56 -2.67 13.84
N GLN A 113 -7.77 -2.65 13.28
CA GLN A 113 -8.27 -3.75 12.46
C GLN A 113 -7.40 -4.01 11.23
N VAL A 114 -6.97 -2.94 10.55
CA VAL A 114 -6.07 -3.05 9.38
C VAL A 114 -4.70 -3.58 9.80
N GLU A 115 -4.05 -2.93 10.77
CA GLU A 115 -2.68 -3.29 11.20
C GLU A 115 -2.62 -4.68 11.83
N TYR A 116 -3.63 -5.05 12.63
CA TYR A 116 -3.72 -6.37 13.26
C TYR A 116 -3.94 -7.47 12.21
N GLN A 117 -4.77 -7.23 11.20
CA GLN A 117 -4.98 -8.19 10.12
C GLN A 117 -3.71 -8.34 9.26
N GLU A 118 -3.01 -7.25 8.95
CA GLU A 118 -1.72 -7.31 8.25
C GLU A 118 -0.67 -8.08 9.04
N ALA A 119 -0.50 -7.77 10.33
CA ALA A 119 0.42 -8.47 11.21
C ALA A 119 0.07 -9.96 11.35
N SER A 120 -1.23 -10.28 11.44
CA SER A 120 -1.71 -11.66 11.48
C SER A 120 -1.42 -12.42 10.19
N GLN A 121 -1.52 -11.79 9.01
CA GLN A 121 -1.18 -12.41 7.74
C GLN A 121 0.32 -12.65 7.59
N ARG A 122 1.14 -11.76 8.14
CA ARG A 122 2.61 -11.89 8.16
C ARG A 122 3.13 -12.81 9.27
N GLY A 123 2.28 -13.25 10.20
CA GLY A 123 2.67 -14.06 11.35
C GLY A 123 3.49 -13.29 12.40
N GLU A 124 3.41 -11.96 12.40
CA GLU A 124 4.19 -11.09 13.30
C GLU A 124 3.54 -11.01 14.69
N LYS A 125 3.78 -12.03 15.52
CA LYS A 125 3.19 -12.12 16.86
C LYS A 125 3.50 -10.91 17.75
N ASN A 126 4.73 -10.42 17.74
CA ASN A 126 5.12 -9.26 18.57
C ASN A 126 4.35 -8.00 18.19
N THR A 127 4.15 -7.77 16.89
CA THR A 127 3.36 -6.64 16.37
C THR A 127 1.91 -6.78 16.80
N MET A 128 1.33 -7.97 16.70
CA MET A 128 -0.04 -8.24 17.17
C MET A 128 -0.21 -7.99 18.68
N ASP A 129 0.72 -8.50 19.50
CA ASP A 129 0.68 -8.34 20.95
C ASP A 129 0.82 -6.87 21.36
N LEU A 130 1.67 -6.11 20.65
CA LEU A 130 1.83 -4.67 20.86
C LEU A 130 0.56 -3.89 20.49
N LEU A 131 -0.06 -4.20 19.35
CA LEU A 131 -1.32 -3.59 18.92
C LEU A 131 -2.44 -3.86 19.92
N ILE A 132 -2.53 -5.09 20.44
CA ILE A 132 -3.51 -5.45 21.47
C ILE A 132 -3.28 -4.60 22.73
N LEU A 133 -2.03 -4.47 23.17
CA LEU A 133 -1.66 -3.68 24.34
C LEU A 133 -2.01 -2.20 24.18
N GLU A 134 -1.67 -1.61 23.03
CA GLU A 134 -1.98 -0.20 22.74
C GLU A 134 -3.48 0.04 22.75
N MET A 135 -4.25 -0.81 22.06
CA MET A 135 -5.69 -0.65 21.97
C MET A 135 -6.36 -0.84 23.34
N ALA A 136 -5.91 -1.82 24.13
CA ALA A 136 -6.40 -2.07 25.48
C ALA A 136 -6.13 -0.87 26.40
N TYR A 137 -4.90 -0.34 26.37
CA TYR A 137 -4.50 0.83 27.13
C TYR A 137 -5.35 2.06 26.77
N ARG A 138 -5.63 2.26 25.49
CA ARG A 138 -6.42 3.39 24.99
C ARG A 138 -7.87 3.32 25.45
N ILE A 139 -8.52 2.16 25.31
CA ILE A 139 -9.89 1.93 25.78
C ILE A 139 -9.97 2.15 27.30
N ARG A 140 -9.03 1.56 28.05
CA ARG A 140 -8.94 1.74 29.51
C ARG A 140 -8.85 3.22 29.88
N THR A 141 -7.97 3.96 29.21
CA THR A 141 -7.76 5.39 29.48
C THR A 141 -9.03 6.20 29.22
N GLU A 142 -9.74 5.92 28.12
CA GLU A 142 -10.98 6.62 27.80
C GLU A 142 -12.12 6.28 28.78
N LEU A 143 -12.20 5.03 29.25
CA LEU A 143 -13.14 4.64 30.30
C LEU A 143 -12.83 5.32 31.64
N GLN A 144 -11.55 5.39 32.02
CA GLN A 144 -11.13 6.08 33.25
C GLN A 144 -11.43 7.58 33.21
N LYS A 145 -11.20 8.25 32.07
CA LYS A 145 -11.56 9.67 31.88
C LYS A 145 -13.04 9.95 32.05
N LYS A 146 -13.90 8.96 31.79
CA LYS A 146 -15.36 9.05 31.92
C LYS A 146 -15.88 8.60 33.29
N ASP A 147 -14.99 8.39 34.26
CA ASP A 147 -15.34 7.91 35.61
C ASP A 147 -16.09 6.56 35.58
N TYR A 148 -15.75 5.69 34.61
CA TYR A 148 -16.36 4.38 34.49
C TYR A 148 -15.94 3.48 35.67
N PRO A 149 -16.81 2.61 36.20
CA PRO A 149 -16.48 1.80 37.37
C PRO A 149 -15.23 0.93 37.16
N GLU A 150 -14.18 1.16 37.94
CA GLU A 150 -12.88 0.47 37.78
C GLU A 150 -12.99 -1.05 37.79
N ASN A 151 -13.93 -1.58 38.58
CA ASN A 151 -14.21 -3.02 38.67
C ASN A 151 -14.83 -3.62 37.40
N LYS A 152 -15.27 -2.79 36.45
CA LYS A 152 -15.82 -3.20 35.15
C LYS A 152 -14.90 -2.89 33.98
N ILE A 153 -13.95 -1.96 34.13
CA ILE A 153 -13.09 -1.50 33.04
C ILE A 153 -12.35 -2.67 32.38
N GLU A 154 -11.69 -3.53 33.16
CA GLU A 154 -10.90 -4.64 32.61
C GLU A 154 -11.77 -5.60 31.79
N ARG A 155 -12.98 -5.91 32.29
CA ARG A 155 -13.93 -6.79 31.61
C ARG A 155 -14.38 -6.22 30.27
N GLU A 156 -14.67 -4.92 30.23
CA GLU A 156 -15.11 -4.27 28.98
C GLU A 156 -13.97 -4.12 27.98
N VAL A 157 -12.74 -3.86 28.46
CA VAL A 157 -11.53 -3.86 27.63
C VAL A 157 -11.32 -5.24 27.01
N GLU A 158 -11.36 -6.31 27.80
CA GLU A 158 -11.23 -7.69 27.31
C GLU A 158 -12.33 -8.03 26.29
N ARG A 159 -13.57 -7.59 26.52
CA ARG A 159 -14.69 -7.79 25.60
C ARG A 159 -14.45 -7.12 24.25
N ILE A 160 -14.09 -5.83 24.24
CA ILE A 160 -13.83 -5.09 22.99
C ILE A 160 -12.64 -5.72 22.25
N ILE A 161 -11.54 -5.99 22.93
CA ILE A 161 -10.36 -6.63 22.33
C ILE A 161 -10.71 -8.02 21.81
N GLY A 162 -11.53 -8.78 22.53
CA GLY A 162 -12.02 -10.09 22.11
C GLY A 162 -12.80 -10.04 20.79
N ILE A 163 -13.62 -9.01 20.58
CA ILE A 163 -14.34 -8.77 19.32
C ILE A 163 -13.36 -8.37 18.21
N LEU A 164 -12.43 -7.45 18.50
CA LEU A 164 -11.49 -6.91 17.52
C LEU A 164 -10.46 -7.94 17.02
N LYS A 165 -10.10 -8.93 17.84
CA LYS A 165 -9.17 -10.00 17.47
C LYS A 165 -9.78 -11.04 16.52
N GLN A 166 -11.11 -11.09 16.38
CA GLN A 166 -11.74 -12.10 15.54
C GLN A 166 -11.55 -11.78 14.06
N PRO A 167 -10.99 -12.70 13.27
CA PRO A 167 -10.93 -12.50 11.83
C PRO A 167 -12.36 -12.45 11.27
N ALA A 168 -12.60 -11.63 10.25
CA ALA A 168 -13.77 -11.79 9.40
C ALA A 168 -13.80 -13.22 8.89
N LYS A 169 -14.68 -14.06 9.46
CA LYS A 169 -15.03 -15.31 8.82
C LYS A 169 -15.63 -14.94 7.46
N PRO A 170 -15.09 -15.45 6.33
CA PRO A 170 -15.84 -15.38 5.08
C PRO A 170 -17.18 -16.04 5.34
N GLY A 171 -18.26 -15.32 5.04
CA GLY A 171 -19.61 -15.86 5.09
C GLY A 171 -19.62 -17.17 4.33
N ASN A 172 -20.07 -18.23 5.00
CA ASN A 172 -20.15 -19.57 4.44
C ASN A 172 -21.23 -19.55 3.34
N GLY A 173 -20.86 -19.15 2.14
CA GLY A 173 -21.67 -19.30 0.93
C GLY A 173 -21.69 -20.77 0.57
N LYS A 174 -22.70 -21.49 1.09
CA LYS A 174 -23.17 -22.72 0.47
C LYS A 174 -24.06 -22.37 -0.71
#